data_AF-A0A4U7BZL4-F1
#
_entry.id   AF-A0A4U7BZL4-F1
#
_cell.length_a   1.000
_cell.length_b   1.000
_cell.length_c   1.000
_cell.angle_alpha   90.00
_cell.angle_beta   90.00
_cell.angle_gamma   90.00
#
_symmetry.space_group_name_H-M   'P 1'
#
loop_
_entity.id
_entity.type
_entity.pdbx_description
1 polymer ?
#
loop_
_entity_poly.entity_id
_entity_poly.type
_entity_poly.pdbx_seq_one_letter_code
_entity_poly.pdbx_strand_id
1 'polypeptide(L)'
;MTDPPDVETPALADFIGTRDSFLVVRDPQLSKTGSHARAQLRSLPFLAQFGLQHVAHPGIYDNGLRLVEYDLVANENLRANGVKDVGFPLIHYVSQEMLTGELQDRESAFDDQDIVRRLLRKRPEGVPYVLITDTSTPRMPRHTQKPGKSFIDEFECTVTEYKGLLKRYLQYNLHSDLSLSSTQNLYFHQISAHHQQAGLKASSIPELFDYTEIPADSPAWDPLYYLIREDVEQVLDDYSERIREALRSWTEWGPTQEIANSMLDALERVDFEEPRLDDYRYRHQKNT
;
A
#
# COMPACT_ATOMS: atom_id res chain seq x y z
N MET A 1 -26.68 28.60 4.66
CA MET A 1 -25.67 27.67 5.19
C MET A 1 -26.09 26.31 4.74
N THR A 2 -25.55 25.86 3.61
CA THR A 2 -25.65 24.48 3.16
C THR A 2 -24.57 23.72 3.90
N ASP A 3 -24.97 22.70 4.67
CA ASP A 3 -24.02 21.73 5.21
C ASP A 3 -23.10 21.22 4.09
N PRO A 4 -21.80 21.01 4.36
CA PRO A 4 -20.96 20.32 3.41
C PRO A 4 -21.60 18.94 3.15
N PRO A 5 -21.56 18.42 1.90
CA PRO A 5 -22.06 17.08 1.66
C PRO A 5 -21.31 16.12 2.58
N ASP A 6 -22.04 15.27 3.32
CA ASP A 6 -21.48 14.08 3.94
C ASP A 6 -20.74 13.32 2.82
N VAL A 7 -19.41 13.45 2.79
CA VAL A 7 -18.58 12.64 1.89
C VAL A 7 -18.49 11.28 2.57
N GLU A 8 -19.57 10.51 2.54
CA GLU A 8 -19.52 9.10 2.86
C GLU A 8 -18.51 8.49 1.89
N THR A 9 -17.36 8.08 2.42
CA THR A 9 -16.39 7.29 1.68
C THR A 9 -17.14 6.09 1.10
N PRO A 10 -17.23 5.94 -0.23
CA PRO A 10 -18.01 4.86 -0.81
C PRO A 10 -17.44 3.53 -0.32
N ALA A 11 -18.29 2.53 -0.07
CA ALA A 11 -17.79 1.21 0.27
C ALA A 11 -17.05 0.60 -0.93
N LEU A 12 -15.96 -0.12 -0.70
CA LEU A 12 -15.21 -0.79 -1.76
C LEU A 12 -16.10 -1.73 -2.61
N ALA A 13 -17.05 -2.41 -1.97
CA ALA A 13 -18.00 -3.29 -2.64
C ALA A 13 -18.88 -2.54 -3.65
N ASP A 14 -19.35 -1.34 -3.31
CA ASP A 14 -20.15 -0.49 -4.21
C ASP A 14 -19.32 0.01 -5.39
N PHE A 15 -18.07 0.40 -5.15
CA PHE A 15 -17.15 0.79 -6.22
C PHE A 15 -16.89 -0.38 -7.19
N ILE A 16 -16.69 -1.59 -6.67
CA ILE A 16 -16.53 -2.80 -7.48
C ILE A 16 -17.84 -3.17 -8.20
N GLY A 17 -18.99 -2.88 -7.58
CA GLY A 17 -20.32 -3.25 -8.07
C GLY A 17 -20.72 -4.67 -7.66
N THR A 18 -20.35 -5.08 -6.44
CA THR A 18 -20.66 -6.42 -5.89
C THR A 18 -21.38 -6.33 -4.54
N ARG A 19 -22.06 -7.41 -4.17
CA ARG A 19 -22.64 -7.62 -2.83
C ARG A 19 -21.78 -8.52 -1.96
N ASP A 20 -20.73 -9.11 -2.52
CA ASP A 20 -19.85 -10.00 -1.78
C ASP A 20 -19.00 -9.20 -0.80
N SER A 21 -18.93 -9.68 0.43
CA SER A 21 -18.04 -9.14 1.46
C SER A 21 -16.66 -9.80 1.43
N PHE A 22 -16.48 -10.90 0.68
CA PHE A 22 -15.17 -11.49 0.45
C PHE A 22 -14.69 -11.13 -0.96
N LEU A 23 -13.60 -10.38 -1.02
CA LEU A 23 -13.05 -9.82 -2.24
C LEU A 23 -11.65 -10.38 -2.47
N VAL A 24 -11.37 -10.82 -3.68
CA VAL A 24 -10.02 -11.21 -4.12
C VAL A 24 -9.56 -10.18 -5.13
N VAL A 25 -8.49 -9.45 -4.80
CA VAL A 25 -7.87 -8.48 -5.71
C VAL A 25 -6.55 -9.06 -6.19
N ARG A 26 -6.45 -9.27 -7.50
CA ARG A 26 -5.21 -9.70 -8.12
C ARG A 26 -4.26 -8.52 -8.30
N ASP A 27 -3.11 -8.59 -7.66
CA ASP A 27 -1.93 -7.76 -7.94
C ASP A 27 -0.73 -8.65 -8.29
N PRO A 28 -0.34 -8.74 -9.58
CA PRO A 28 0.78 -9.56 -10.04
C PRO A 28 2.14 -9.19 -9.42
N GLN A 29 2.25 -8.05 -8.74
CA GLN A 29 3.50 -7.65 -8.11
C GLN A 29 3.89 -8.57 -6.95
N LEU A 30 2.92 -9.24 -6.31
CA LEU A 30 3.15 -10.17 -5.21
C LEU A 30 3.87 -11.47 -5.61
N SER A 31 3.89 -11.85 -6.89
CA SER A 31 4.64 -13.03 -7.35
C SER A 31 6.13 -12.78 -7.49
N LYS A 32 6.59 -11.53 -7.38
CA LYS A 32 8.02 -11.20 -7.56
C LYS A 32 8.79 -11.50 -6.28
N THR A 33 9.84 -12.29 -6.42
CA THR A 33 10.72 -12.71 -5.33
C THR A 33 12.16 -12.20 -5.53
N GLY A 34 13.01 -12.33 -4.50
CA GLY A 34 14.44 -11.97 -4.57
C GLY A 34 14.69 -10.50 -4.94
N SER A 35 15.64 -10.24 -5.85
CA SER A 35 16.01 -8.88 -6.29
C SER A 35 14.89 -8.13 -7.03
N HIS A 36 13.88 -8.85 -7.52
CA HIS A 36 12.72 -8.28 -8.21
C HIS A 36 11.54 -7.97 -7.29
N ALA A 37 11.55 -8.45 -6.04
CA ALA A 37 10.49 -8.27 -5.05
C ALA A 37 10.38 -6.80 -4.61
N ARG A 38 9.46 -6.03 -5.18
CA ARG A 38 9.23 -4.61 -4.84
C ARG A 38 7.76 -4.24 -5.02
N ALA A 39 7.33 -3.06 -4.61
CA ALA A 39 5.97 -2.55 -4.80
C ALA A 39 4.85 -3.49 -4.31
N GLN A 40 5.12 -4.37 -3.33
CA GLN A 40 4.14 -5.33 -2.82
C GLN A 40 2.93 -4.63 -2.18
N LEU A 41 3.14 -3.43 -1.63
CA LEU A 41 2.11 -2.63 -0.96
C LEU A 41 1.53 -1.53 -1.87
N ARG A 42 1.85 -1.50 -3.16
CA ARG A 42 1.39 -0.43 -4.08
C ARG A 42 -0.13 -0.28 -4.18
N SER A 43 -0.87 -1.36 -3.90
CA SER A 43 -2.33 -1.37 -3.91
C SER A 43 -2.94 -0.79 -2.64
N LEU A 44 -2.17 -0.69 -1.56
CA LEU A 44 -2.66 -0.28 -0.26
C LEU A 44 -3.19 1.16 -0.25
N PRO A 45 -2.53 2.16 -0.87
CA PRO A 45 -3.05 3.52 -0.88
C PRO A 45 -4.42 3.65 -1.58
N PHE A 46 -4.68 2.80 -2.57
CA PHE A 46 -6.01 2.70 -3.19
C PHE A 46 -7.04 2.11 -2.22
N LEU A 47 -6.72 1.01 -1.55
CA LEU A 47 -7.64 0.36 -0.62
C LEU A 47 -7.94 1.22 0.61
N ALA A 48 -6.96 1.99 1.09
CA ALA A 48 -7.10 2.94 2.18
C ALA A 48 -8.14 4.04 1.87
N GLN A 49 -8.35 4.40 0.60
CA GLN A 49 -9.41 5.34 0.19
C GLN A 49 -10.82 4.84 0.51
N PHE A 50 -10.99 3.56 0.85
CA PHE A 50 -12.29 2.96 1.19
C PHE A 50 -12.41 2.67 2.70
N GLY A 51 -11.60 3.34 3.54
CA GLY A 51 -11.66 3.22 5.00
C GLY A 51 -11.12 1.89 5.55
N LEU A 52 -10.35 1.15 4.76
CA LEU A 52 -9.77 -0.13 5.15
C LEU A 52 -8.42 0.08 5.85
N GLN A 53 -8.43 0.05 7.19
CA GLN A 53 -7.25 0.40 8.01
C GLN A 53 -6.48 -0.80 8.55
N HIS A 54 -7.11 -1.97 8.76
CA HIS A 54 -6.40 -3.16 9.23
C HIS A 54 -5.79 -3.91 8.06
N VAL A 55 -4.48 -4.14 8.11
CA VAL A 55 -3.71 -4.77 7.03
C VAL A 55 -2.86 -5.89 7.57
N ALA A 56 -3.03 -7.07 7.02
CA ALA A 56 -2.14 -8.20 7.20
C ALA A 56 -1.22 -8.34 5.99
N HIS A 57 0.09 -8.32 6.22
CA HIS A 57 1.09 -8.65 5.22
C HIS A 57 2.34 -9.23 5.90
N PRO A 58 3.23 -9.93 5.18
CA PRO A 58 4.52 -10.37 5.71
C PRO A 58 5.31 -9.21 6.31
N GLY A 59 5.94 -9.43 7.47
CA GLY A 59 6.75 -8.39 8.14
C GLY A 59 7.86 -7.82 7.27
N ILE A 60 8.41 -8.62 6.35
CA ILE A 60 9.43 -8.19 5.39
C ILE A 60 8.99 -7.09 4.40
N TYR A 61 7.70 -6.73 4.37
CA TYR A 61 7.22 -5.60 3.58
C TYR A 61 7.17 -4.29 4.40
N ASP A 62 7.23 -4.36 5.74
CA ASP A 62 7.30 -3.19 6.62
C ASP A 62 8.76 -2.75 6.80
N ASN A 63 9.27 -1.99 5.83
CA ASN A 63 10.70 -1.60 5.77
C ASN A 63 10.98 -0.22 6.39
N GLY A 64 10.20 0.22 7.39
CA GLY A 64 10.46 1.48 8.09
C GLY A 64 10.05 2.74 7.32
N LEU A 65 9.14 2.62 6.36
CA LEU A 65 8.44 3.75 5.74
C LEU A 65 7.03 3.32 5.35
N ARG A 66 6.04 4.17 5.65
CA ARG A 66 4.66 3.99 5.23
C ARG A 66 4.19 5.21 4.44
N LEU A 67 3.65 5.00 3.24
CA LEU A 67 3.08 6.07 2.41
C LEU A 67 1.61 6.37 2.75
N VAL A 68 0.97 5.47 3.50
CA VAL A 68 -0.38 5.63 4.06
C VAL A 68 -0.42 5.01 5.45
N GLU A 69 -1.26 5.53 6.32
CA GLU A 69 -1.44 4.98 7.66
C GLU A 69 -2.30 3.70 7.63
N TYR A 70 -1.90 2.71 8.42
CA TYR A 70 -2.63 1.46 8.61
C TYR A 70 -2.16 0.72 9.86
N ASP A 71 -3.03 -0.14 10.39
CA ASP A 71 -2.75 -1.04 11.49
C ASP A 71 -2.19 -2.36 10.94
N LEU A 72 -0.90 -2.59 11.15
CA LEU A 72 -0.23 -3.81 10.71
C LEU A 72 -0.53 -4.99 11.62
N VAL A 73 -0.93 -6.10 11.01
CA VAL A 73 -0.91 -7.45 11.59
C VAL A 73 0.02 -8.34 10.76
N ALA A 74 1.27 -8.48 11.16
CA ALA A 74 2.24 -9.31 10.42
C ALA A 74 1.72 -10.74 10.21
N ASN A 75 1.86 -11.30 8.99
CA ASN A 75 1.40 -12.66 8.70
C ASN A 75 2.06 -13.70 9.63
N GLU A 76 3.31 -13.47 10.02
CA GLU A 76 4.05 -14.27 11.01
C GLU A 76 3.29 -14.35 12.34
N ASN A 77 2.71 -13.23 12.80
CA ASN A 77 1.92 -13.18 14.02
C ASN A 77 0.60 -13.94 13.89
N LEU A 78 -0.04 -13.88 12.71
CA LEU A 78 -1.24 -14.68 12.42
C LEU A 78 -0.96 -16.18 12.50
N ARG A 79 0.21 -16.61 12.02
CA ARG A 79 0.66 -18.01 12.10
C ARG A 79 0.96 -18.44 13.53
N ALA A 80 1.76 -17.63 14.25
CA ALA A 80 2.20 -17.96 15.61
C ALA A 80 1.06 -17.91 16.64
N ASN A 81 0.23 -16.87 16.59
CA ASN A 81 -0.75 -16.56 17.63
C ASN A 81 -2.19 -16.89 17.20
N GLY A 82 -2.40 -17.22 15.93
CA GLY A 82 -3.73 -17.42 15.35
C GLY A 82 -4.43 -16.10 15.03
N VAL A 83 -5.73 -16.19 14.74
CA VAL A 83 -6.52 -15.08 14.18
C VAL A 83 -7.46 -14.39 15.19
N LYS A 84 -7.32 -14.67 16.49
CA LYS A 84 -8.32 -14.29 17.52
C LYS A 84 -8.44 -12.79 17.75
N ASP A 85 -7.38 -12.02 17.57
CA ASP A 85 -7.35 -10.58 17.88
C ASP A 85 -7.28 -9.70 16.62
N VAL A 86 -7.50 -10.32 15.44
CA VAL A 86 -7.54 -9.62 14.16
C VAL A 86 -8.82 -8.79 14.02
N GLY A 87 -8.65 -7.50 13.73
CA GLY A 87 -9.72 -6.54 13.42
C GLY A 87 -10.24 -6.69 11.99
N PHE A 88 -11.48 -6.26 11.76
CA PHE A 88 -12.13 -6.19 10.45
C PHE A 88 -12.77 -4.81 10.27
N PRO A 89 -12.86 -4.27 9.04
CA PRO A 89 -12.51 -4.92 7.77
C PRO A 89 -10.99 -5.10 7.60
N LEU A 90 -10.59 -6.16 6.87
CA LEU A 90 -9.20 -6.60 6.79
C LEU A 90 -8.73 -6.68 5.34
N ILE A 91 -7.58 -6.06 5.04
CA ILE A 91 -6.81 -6.32 3.82
C ILE A 91 -5.75 -7.36 4.16
N HIS A 92 -5.58 -8.40 3.35
CA HIS A 92 -4.61 -9.46 3.62
C HIS A 92 -3.81 -9.79 2.37
N TYR A 93 -2.51 -9.49 2.40
CA TYR A 93 -1.56 -9.76 1.33
C TYR A 93 -1.00 -11.17 1.46
N VAL A 94 -1.30 -12.03 0.48
CA VAL A 94 -0.85 -13.43 0.44
C VAL A 94 -0.59 -13.84 -1.02
N SER A 95 0.64 -14.22 -1.34
CA SER A 95 0.97 -14.80 -2.65
C SER A 95 0.53 -16.27 -2.74
N GLN A 96 0.46 -16.82 -3.94
CA GLN A 96 0.20 -18.24 -4.16
C GLN A 96 1.22 -19.12 -3.46
N GLU A 97 2.50 -18.72 -3.45
CA GLU A 97 3.58 -19.45 -2.78
C GLU A 97 3.42 -19.44 -1.25
N MET A 98 2.88 -18.35 -0.67
CA MET A 98 2.53 -18.28 0.76
C MET A 98 1.30 -19.09 1.11
N LEU A 99 0.39 -19.32 0.16
CA LEU A 99 -0.73 -20.23 0.40
C LEU A 99 -0.24 -21.68 0.41
N THR A 100 0.70 -22.06 -0.47
CA THR A 100 1.09 -23.46 -0.66
C THR A 100 2.22 -23.95 0.24
N GLY A 101 2.87 -23.09 1.03
CA GLY A 101 4.07 -23.50 1.77
C GLY A 101 5.36 -23.44 0.93
N GLU A 102 5.29 -22.93 -0.29
CA GLU A 102 6.43 -22.86 -1.21
C GLU A 102 7.36 -21.69 -0.88
N LEU A 103 6.80 -20.60 -0.35
CA LEU A 103 7.61 -19.50 0.17
C LEU A 103 8.11 -19.84 1.58
N GLN A 104 9.42 -19.70 1.79
CA GLN A 104 10.09 -19.96 3.07
C GLN A 104 10.76 -18.69 3.57
N ASP A 105 10.60 -18.38 4.85
CA ASP A 105 11.54 -17.53 5.58
C ASP A 105 12.65 -18.40 6.21
N ARG A 106 13.57 -17.77 6.96
CA ARG A 106 14.70 -18.48 7.58
C ARG A 106 14.29 -19.52 8.62
N GLU A 107 13.10 -19.38 9.21
CA GLU A 107 12.65 -20.14 10.39
C GLU A 107 11.42 -21.01 10.11
N SER A 108 10.64 -20.72 9.05
CA SER A 108 9.35 -21.34 8.76
C SER A 108 8.91 -21.20 7.30
N ALA A 109 8.03 -22.10 6.87
CA ALA A 109 7.31 -21.96 5.60
C ALA A 109 6.03 -21.13 5.82
N PHE A 110 5.72 -20.25 4.86
CA PHE A 110 4.44 -19.55 4.81
C PHE A 110 3.37 -20.55 4.32
N ASP A 111 2.50 -21.02 5.22
CA ASP A 111 1.35 -21.89 4.89
C ASP A 111 0.04 -21.25 5.38
N ASP A 112 -0.34 -20.16 4.70
CA ASP A 112 -1.42 -19.26 5.12
C ASP A 112 -2.82 -19.80 4.75
N GLN A 113 -2.92 -21.00 4.16
CA GLN A 113 -4.18 -21.65 3.80
C GLN A 113 -5.18 -21.74 4.98
N ASP A 114 -4.72 -22.24 6.13
CA ASP A 114 -5.59 -22.35 7.31
C ASP A 114 -5.90 -20.98 7.93
N ILE A 115 -5.01 -20.00 7.77
CA ILE A 115 -5.23 -18.62 8.21
C ILE A 115 -6.36 -17.99 7.42
N VAL A 116 -6.33 -18.05 6.08
CA VAL A 116 -7.41 -17.54 5.22
C VAL A 116 -8.75 -18.18 5.61
N ARG A 117 -8.78 -19.51 5.80
CA ARG A 117 -10.02 -20.20 6.20
C ARG A 117 -10.52 -19.77 7.58
N ARG A 118 -9.63 -19.57 8.55
CA ARG A 118 -10.01 -19.12 9.90
C ARG A 118 -10.47 -17.67 9.92
N LEU A 119 -9.83 -16.78 9.15
CA LEU A 119 -10.27 -15.39 8.98
C LEU A 119 -11.67 -15.32 8.36
N LEU A 120 -11.93 -16.09 7.29
CA LEU A 120 -13.25 -16.18 6.66
C LEU A 120 -14.36 -16.63 7.62
N ARG A 121 -14.05 -17.52 8.56
CA ARG A 121 -15.00 -17.98 9.59
C ARG A 121 -15.20 -16.96 10.71
N LYS A 122 -14.17 -16.18 11.03
CA LYS A 122 -14.19 -15.22 12.13
C LYS A 122 -14.80 -13.88 11.73
N ARG A 123 -14.67 -13.50 10.45
CA ARG A 123 -15.15 -12.21 9.96
C ARG A 123 -16.63 -12.02 10.33
N PRO A 124 -17.03 -10.82 10.78
CA PRO A 124 -18.44 -10.52 10.96
C PRO A 124 -19.18 -10.58 9.61
N GLU A 125 -20.46 -10.93 9.66
CA GLU A 125 -21.31 -10.97 8.47
C GLU A 125 -21.38 -9.58 7.81
N GLY A 126 -21.28 -9.53 6.47
CA GLY A 126 -21.31 -8.29 5.71
C GLY A 126 -20.04 -7.43 5.77
N VAL A 127 -19.10 -7.72 6.66
CA VAL A 127 -17.87 -6.91 6.80
C VAL A 127 -16.80 -7.35 5.78
N PRO A 128 -16.19 -6.40 5.04
CA PRO A 128 -15.19 -6.71 4.02
C PRO A 128 -13.98 -7.49 4.55
N TYR A 129 -13.61 -8.53 3.80
CA TYR A 129 -12.30 -9.18 3.85
C TYR A 129 -11.73 -9.16 2.43
N VAL A 130 -10.59 -8.49 2.25
CA VAL A 130 -9.96 -8.29 0.96
C VAL A 130 -8.66 -9.08 0.93
N LEU A 131 -8.61 -10.15 0.13
CA LEU A 131 -7.40 -10.93 -0.12
C LEU A 131 -6.67 -10.36 -1.33
N ILE A 132 -5.49 -9.80 -1.13
CA ILE A 132 -4.58 -9.37 -2.20
C ILE A 132 -3.65 -10.52 -2.54
N THR A 133 -3.64 -10.95 -3.80
CA THR A 133 -2.87 -12.11 -4.26
C THR A 133 -2.34 -11.88 -5.67
N ASP A 134 -1.36 -12.66 -6.11
CA ASP A 134 -0.75 -12.57 -7.43
C ASP A 134 -1.55 -13.26 -8.55
N THR A 135 -2.56 -14.06 -8.17
CA THR A 135 -3.41 -14.83 -9.08
C THR A 135 -4.89 -14.55 -8.87
N SER A 136 -5.68 -14.59 -9.93
CA SER A 136 -7.16 -14.46 -9.87
C SER A 136 -7.83 -15.77 -9.41
N THR A 137 -7.07 -16.87 -9.35
CA THR A 137 -7.57 -18.19 -8.97
C THR A 137 -6.63 -18.83 -7.94
N PRO A 138 -6.53 -18.24 -6.73
CA PRO A 138 -5.66 -18.77 -5.69
C PRO A 138 -6.03 -20.22 -5.37
N ARG A 139 -5.01 -21.07 -5.26
CA ARG A 139 -5.17 -22.48 -4.92
C ARG A 139 -4.86 -22.68 -3.46
N MET A 140 -5.77 -23.38 -2.78
CA MET A 140 -5.61 -23.80 -1.40
C MET A 140 -5.79 -25.31 -1.35
N PRO A 141 -4.78 -26.13 -1.73
CA PRO A 141 -4.94 -27.56 -1.92
C PRO A 141 -5.64 -28.31 -0.77
N ARG A 142 -5.45 -27.90 0.49
CA ARG A 142 -6.11 -28.53 1.66
C ARG A 142 -7.62 -28.27 1.71
N HIS A 143 -8.10 -27.28 0.97
CA HIS A 143 -9.47 -26.77 1.01
C HIS A 143 -10.18 -26.81 -0.35
N THR A 144 -9.45 -26.71 -1.48
CA THR A 144 -9.98 -26.65 -2.86
C THR A 144 -9.68 -27.90 -3.69
N GLN A 145 -9.42 -29.05 -3.05
CA GLN A 145 -8.95 -30.28 -3.71
C GLN A 145 -10.02 -31.03 -4.54
N LYS A 146 -11.30 -30.69 -4.41
CA LYS A 146 -12.38 -31.39 -5.12
C LYS A 146 -12.33 -31.08 -6.63
N PRO A 147 -12.30 -32.09 -7.51
CA PRO A 147 -12.36 -31.88 -8.96
C PRO A 147 -13.57 -31.03 -9.33
N GLY A 148 -13.34 -29.93 -10.06
CA GLY A 148 -14.38 -29.04 -10.56
C GLY A 148 -14.84 -27.92 -9.61
N LYS A 149 -14.30 -27.84 -8.38
CA LYS A 149 -14.62 -26.73 -7.47
C LYS A 149 -13.50 -25.69 -7.49
N SER A 150 -13.78 -24.52 -8.05
CA SER A 150 -12.82 -23.40 -8.05
C SER A 150 -12.76 -22.75 -6.66
N PHE A 151 -11.74 -21.91 -6.43
CA PHE A 151 -11.67 -21.09 -5.22
C PHE A 151 -12.92 -20.22 -5.04
N ILE A 152 -13.39 -19.65 -6.16
CA ILE A 152 -14.59 -18.81 -6.19
C ILE A 152 -15.82 -19.63 -5.75
N ASP A 153 -15.95 -20.87 -6.23
CA ASP A 153 -17.07 -21.74 -5.85
C ASP A 153 -16.98 -22.25 -4.40
N GLU A 154 -15.78 -22.36 -3.84
CA GLU A 154 -15.59 -22.78 -2.44
C GLU A 154 -15.88 -21.65 -1.45
N PHE A 155 -15.54 -20.41 -1.80
CA PHE A 155 -15.56 -19.29 -0.86
C PHE A 155 -16.56 -18.18 -1.20
N GLU A 156 -17.29 -18.28 -2.30
CA GLU A 156 -18.31 -17.31 -2.75
C GLU A 156 -17.77 -15.87 -2.70
N CYS A 157 -16.82 -15.57 -3.60
CA CYS A 157 -16.10 -14.31 -3.61
C CYS A 157 -16.12 -13.61 -4.97
N THR A 158 -16.02 -12.29 -4.95
CA THR A 158 -15.79 -11.49 -6.15
C THR A 158 -14.29 -11.36 -6.41
N VAL A 159 -13.87 -11.65 -7.65
CA VAL A 159 -12.47 -11.50 -8.09
C VAL A 159 -12.35 -10.28 -9.01
N THR A 160 -11.32 -9.47 -8.79
CA THR A 160 -11.05 -8.27 -9.59
C THR A 160 -9.55 -8.05 -9.79
N GLU A 161 -9.20 -7.25 -10.79
CA GLU A 161 -7.82 -6.91 -11.13
C GLU A 161 -7.48 -5.51 -10.58
N TYR A 162 -6.41 -5.41 -9.79
CA TYR A 162 -6.00 -4.15 -9.18
C TYR A 162 -5.83 -3.02 -10.21
N LYS A 163 -5.12 -3.30 -11.31
CA LYS A 163 -4.91 -2.33 -12.39
C LYS A 163 -6.23 -1.81 -12.98
N GLY A 164 -7.24 -2.66 -13.08
CA GLY A 164 -8.57 -2.29 -13.58
C GLY A 164 -9.29 -1.35 -12.62
N LEU A 165 -9.26 -1.67 -11.32
CA LEU A 165 -9.83 -0.83 -10.27
C LEU A 165 -9.16 0.55 -10.21
N LEU A 166 -7.83 0.58 -10.18
CA LEU A 166 -7.07 1.83 -10.15
C LEU A 166 -7.37 2.68 -11.39
N LYS A 167 -7.35 2.10 -12.60
CA LYS A 167 -7.69 2.82 -13.84
C LYS A 167 -9.07 3.46 -13.75
N ARG A 168 -10.08 2.71 -13.29
CA ARG A 168 -11.44 3.23 -13.11
C ARG A 168 -11.44 4.38 -12.10
N TYR A 169 -10.75 4.23 -10.98
CA TYR A 169 -10.69 5.27 -9.96
C TYR A 169 -10.08 6.56 -10.49
N LEU A 170 -8.92 6.48 -11.15
CA LEU A 170 -8.26 7.64 -11.75
C LEU A 170 -9.16 8.31 -12.79
N GLN A 171 -9.79 7.54 -13.67
CA GLN A 171 -10.66 8.09 -14.72
C GLN A 171 -11.81 8.96 -14.18
N TYR A 172 -12.36 8.62 -13.02
CA TYR A 172 -13.55 9.29 -12.48
C TYR A 172 -13.29 10.23 -11.32
N ASN A 173 -12.16 10.11 -10.61
CA ASN A 173 -11.94 10.82 -9.35
C ASN A 173 -10.66 11.65 -9.31
N LEU A 174 -9.67 11.38 -10.18
CA LEU A 174 -8.34 11.97 -10.03
C LEU A 174 -7.65 12.21 -11.36
N HIS A 175 -7.39 13.48 -11.69
CA HIS A 175 -6.60 13.83 -12.87
C HIS A 175 -5.11 13.86 -12.50
N SER A 176 -4.37 12.84 -12.92
CA SER A 176 -2.94 12.70 -12.69
C SER A 176 -2.20 12.69 -14.03
N ASP A 177 -1.08 13.40 -14.11
CA ASP A 177 -0.20 13.40 -15.29
C ASP A 177 0.69 12.15 -15.35
N LEU A 178 0.84 11.42 -14.24
CA LEU A 178 1.48 10.11 -14.25
C LEU A 178 0.70 9.05 -15.04
N SER A 179 1.42 8.28 -15.85
CA SER A 179 0.87 7.12 -16.55
C SER A 179 0.81 5.87 -15.66
N LEU A 180 -0.19 5.00 -15.88
CA LEU A 180 -0.27 3.67 -15.25
C LEU A 180 0.88 2.72 -15.63
N SER A 181 1.65 3.05 -16.67
CA SER A 181 2.90 2.35 -17.01
C SER A 181 4.08 2.81 -16.14
N SER A 182 4.05 4.05 -15.65
CA SER A 182 5.10 4.59 -14.78
C SER A 182 4.93 4.07 -13.35
N THR A 183 3.70 4.07 -12.85
CA THR A 183 3.37 3.51 -11.54
C THR A 183 1.91 3.08 -11.50
N GLN A 184 1.61 2.08 -10.68
CA GLN A 184 0.25 1.71 -10.31
C GLN A 184 0.04 1.96 -8.82
N ASN A 185 0.71 2.94 -8.22
CA ASN A 185 0.50 3.29 -6.82
C ASN A 185 -0.31 4.60 -6.74
N LEU A 186 -1.50 4.55 -6.13
CA LEU A 186 -2.41 5.70 -6.06
C LEU A 186 -1.78 6.90 -5.34
N TYR A 187 -0.91 6.68 -4.37
CA TYR A 187 -0.25 7.76 -3.61
C TYR A 187 0.51 8.72 -4.54
N PHE A 188 1.28 8.20 -5.50
CA PHE A 188 1.99 9.05 -6.46
C PHE A 188 1.03 9.78 -7.40
N HIS A 189 -0.06 9.14 -7.82
CA HIS A 189 -1.09 9.80 -8.61
C HIS A 189 -1.77 10.95 -7.85
N GLN A 190 -1.97 10.82 -6.54
CA GLN A 190 -2.54 11.87 -5.68
C GLN A 190 -1.60 13.06 -5.58
N ILE A 191 -0.31 12.83 -5.36
CA ILE A 191 0.69 13.91 -5.37
C ILE A 191 0.75 14.58 -6.75
N SER A 192 0.79 13.78 -7.83
CA SER A 192 0.80 14.31 -9.20
C SER A 192 -0.38 15.24 -9.47
N ALA A 193 -1.59 14.83 -9.11
CA ALA A 193 -2.79 15.65 -9.25
C ALA A 193 -2.73 16.94 -8.42
N HIS A 194 -2.25 16.86 -7.18
CA HIS A 194 -2.12 18.02 -6.29
C HIS A 194 -1.11 19.03 -6.81
N HIS A 195 0.08 18.57 -7.21
CA HIS A 195 1.13 19.41 -7.78
C HIS A 195 0.68 20.08 -9.08
N GLN A 196 -0.04 19.35 -9.94
CA GLN A 196 -0.59 19.90 -11.17
C GLN A 196 -1.59 21.03 -10.89
N GLN A 197 -2.45 20.88 -9.88
CA GLN A 197 -3.38 21.95 -9.45
C GLN A 197 -2.64 23.19 -8.95
N ALA A 198 -1.44 23.02 -8.38
CA ALA A 198 -0.54 24.09 -8.00
C ALA A 198 0.33 24.64 -9.16
N GLY A 199 0.17 24.13 -10.39
CA GLY A 199 0.90 24.59 -11.57
C GLY A 199 2.33 24.05 -11.70
N LEU A 200 2.69 23.01 -10.94
CA LEU A 200 4.01 22.41 -10.96
C LEU A 200 4.10 21.25 -11.96
N LYS A 201 5.34 20.87 -12.31
CA LYS A 201 5.58 19.65 -13.08
C LYS A 201 5.32 18.43 -12.20
N ALA A 202 4.52 17.49 -12.71
CA ALA A 202 4.13 16.31 -11.95
C ALA A 202 3.98 15.07 -12.85
N SER A 203 4.78 15.01 -13.92
CA SER A 203 4.67 14.03 -15.00
C SER A 203 5.56 12.80 -14.80
N SER A 204 6.46 12.86 -13.82
CA SER A 204 7.36 11.77 -13.43
C SER A 204 7.46 11.66 -11.91
N ILE A 205 7.78 10.46 -11.41
CA ILE A 205 7.88 10.24 -9.96
C ILE A 205 8.95 11.14 -9.29
N PRO A 206 10.15 11.39 -9.85
CA PRO A 206 11.15 12.25 -9.21
C PRO A 206 10.68 13.69 -9.03
N GLU A 207 9.93 14.22 -10.02
CA GLU A 207 9.34 15.57 -9.94
C GLU A 207 8.41 15.72 -8.74
N LEU A 208 7.76 14.63 -8.29
CA LEU A 208 6.87 14.64 -7.13
C LEU A 208 7.59 14.82 -5.78
N PHE A 209 8.92 14.68 -5.78
CA PHE A 209 9.75 14.75 -4.57
C PHE A 209 10.81 15.85 -4.67
N ASP A 210 10.57 16.88 -5.50
CA ASP A 210 11.38 18.09 -5.49
C ASP A 210 10.99 19.01 -4.33
N TYR A 211 11.53 18.73 -3.13
CA TYR A 211 11.25 19.49 -1.91
C TYR A 211 11.60 20.98 -1.98
N THR A 212 12.25 21.44 -3.06
CA THR A 212 12.54 22.86 -3.28
C THR A 212 11.40 23.63 -3.95
N GLU A 213 10.49 22.93 -4.63
CA GLU A 213 9.45 23.52 -5.46
C GLU A 213 8.02 23.08 -5.06
N ILE A 214 7.87 21.98 -4.31
CA ILE A 214 6.54 21.44 -4.00
C ILE A 214 5.75 22.30 -3.01
N PRO A 215 4.39 22.29 -3.07
CA PRO A 215 3.56 23.08 -2.19
C PRO A 215 3.64 22.56 -0.74
N ALA A 216 3.46 23.45 0.24
CA ALA A 216 3.55 23.09 1.66
C ALA A 216 2.47 22.09 2.13
N ASP A 217 1.32 22.07 1.44
CA ASP A 217 0.22 21.13 1.68
C ASP A 217 0.34 19.85 0.85
N SER A 218 1.47 19.63 0.17
CA SER A 218 1.70 18.40 -0.58
C SER A 218 1.80 17.18 0.33
N PRO A 219 1.16 16.04 -0.02
CA PRO A 219 1.34 14.79 0.70
C PRO A 219 2.79 14.27 0.67
N ALA A 220 3.62 14.72 -0.29
CA ALA A 220 5.02 14.29 -0.41
C ALA A 220 5.87 14.65 0.84
N TRP A 221 5.42 15.56 1.70
CA TRP A 221 6.07 15.88 2.96
C TRP A 221 5.88 14.78 4.03
N ASP A 222 4.78 14.04 4.01
CA ASP A 222 4.41 13.10 5.08
C ASP A 222 5.45 11.99 5.31
N PRO A 223 6.05 11.38 4.27
CA PRO A 223 7.17 10.44 4.43
C PRO A 223 8.35 10.98 5.22
N LEU A 224 8.66 12.28 5.12
CA LEU A 224 9.78 12.88 5.85
C LEU A 224 9.50 12.96 7.35
N TYR A 225 8.27 13.34 7.74
CA TYR A 225 7.85 13.31 9.15
C TYR A 225 7.88 11.88 9.70
N TYR A 226 7.43 10.90 8.92
CA TYR A 226 7.50 9.50 9.31
C TYR A 226 8.95 9.08 9.58
N LEU A 227 9.87 9.39 8.67
CA LEU A 227 11.29 9.07 8.83
C LEU A 227 11.90 9.76 10.05
N ILE A 228 11.59 11.04 10.31
CA ILE A 228 12.09 11.75 11.50
C ILE A 228 11.61 11.07 12.80
N ARG A 229 10.33 10.67 12.86
CA ARG A 229 9.71 10.06 14.06
C ARG A 229 10.25 8.67 14.35
N GLU A 230 10.42 7.87 13.32
CA GLU A 230 10.84 6.47 13.45
C GLU A 230 12.36 6.31 13.58
N ASP A 231 13.15 7.36 13.31
CA ASP A 231 14.61 7.24 13.18
C ASP A 231 15.45 8.01 14.22
N VAL A 232 14.89 8.24 15.41
CA VAL A 232 15.55 8.97 16.51
C VAL A 232 16.83 8.28 17.04
N GLU A 233 17.12 7.02 16.68
CA GLU A 233 18.19 6.24 17.35
C GLU A 233 19.34 5.71 16.47
N GLN A 234 19.34 5.85 15.13
CA GLN A 234 20.40 5.23 14.30
C GLN A 234 20.89 6.11 13.14
N VAL A 235 21.85 7.00 13.44
CA VAL A 235 22.70 7.63 12.41
C VAL A 235 23.71 6.57 11.92
N LEU A 236 23.34 5.85 10.87
CA LEU A 236 24.22 4.94 10.12
C LEU A 236 24.80 5.63 8.89
N ASP A 237 26.00 5.21 8.46
CA ASP A 237 26.77 5.79 7.35
C ASP A 237 26.10 5.64 5.94
N ASP A 238 24.96 4.95 5.80
CA ASP A 238 24.27 4.67 4.51
C ASP A 238 22.76 4.98 4.53
N TYR A 239 22.35 6.14 5.04
CA TYR A 239 20.92 6.50 5.22
C TYR A 239 20.09 6.49 3.92
N SER A 240 20.67 6.90 2.78
CA SER A 240 20.00 6.85 1.47
C SER A 240 19.62 5.42 1.07
N GLU A 241 20.49 4.44 1.33
CA GLU A 241 20.21 3.03 1.03
C GLU A 241 19.06 2.50 1.89
N ARG A 242 18.95 2.96 3.14
CA ARG A 242 17.83 2.65 4.02
C ARG A 242 16.53 3.24 3.51
N ILE A 243 16.49 4.53 3.15
CA ILE A 243 15.29 5.14 2.55
C ILE A 243 14.89 4.37 1.28
N ARG A 244 15.87 4.00 0.44
CA ARG A 244 15.62 3.24 -0.78
C ARG A 244 15.00 1.88 -0.50
N GLU A 245 15.52 1.16 0.50
CA GLU A 245 14.96 -0.13 0.92
C GLU A 245 13.57 0.03 1.56
N ALA A 246 13.33 1.13 2.28
CA ALA A 246 12.03 1.48 2.83
C ALA A 246 10.99 1.75 1.73
N LEU A 247 11.37 2.49 0.68
CA LEU A 247 10.56 2.75 -0.51
C LEU A 247 10.32 1.51 -1.38
N ARG A 248 11.10 0.45 -1.19
CA ARG A 248 11.07 -0.73 -2.05
C ARG A 248 9.72 -1.42 -2.04
N SER A 249 9.02 -1.47 -0.90
CA SER A 249 7.68 -2.07 -0.80
C SER A 249 6.59 -1.26 -1.53
N TRP A 250 6.88 -0.03 -1.94
CA TRP A 250 5.90 0.92 -2.45
C TRP A 250 6.12 1.34 -3.91
N THR A 251 7.37 1.30 -4.37
CA THR A 251 7.79 1.82 -5.68
C THR A 251 8.07 0.69 -6.67
N GLU A 252 7.50 0.79 -7.89
CA GLU A 252 7.89 -0.09 -8.98
C GLU A 252 9.33 0.16 -9.47
N TRP A 253 9.82 -0.65 -10.42
CA TRP A 253 11.11 -0.39 -11.06
C TRP A 253 11.15 1.01 -11.65
N GLY A 254 12.17 1.79 -11.30
CA GLY A 254 12.27 3.18 -11.69
C GLY A 254 13.16 3.97 -10.73
N PRO A 255 12.81 5.23 -10.44
CA PRO A 255 13.72 6.20 -9.84
C PRO A 255 13.76 6.14 -8.30
N THR A 256 13.66 4.94 -7.69
CA THR A 256 13.66 4.78 -6.23
C THR A 256 14.89 5.41 -5.58
N GLN A 257 16.06 5.33 -6.22
CA GLN A 257 17.28 5.97 -5.75
C GLN A 257 17.19 7.50 -5.80
N GLU A 258 16.60 8.06 -6.86
CA GLU A 258 16.45 9.52 -6.99
C GLU A 258 15.49 10.06 -5.93
N ILE A 259 14.38 9.36 -5.67
CA ILE A 259 13.46 9.71 -4.58
C ILE A 259 14.17 9.65 -3.22
N ALA A 260 14.93 8.57 -2.97
CA ALA A 260 15.66 8.39 -1.73
C ALA A 260 16.69 9.50 -1.50
N ASN A 261 17.41 9.91 -2.55
CA ASN A 261 18.35 11.01 -2.50
C ASN A 261 17.63 12.34 -2.23
N SER A 262 16.52 12.64 -2.93
CA SER A 262 15.75 13.86 -2.68
C SER A 262 15.21 13.91 -1.24
N MET A 263 14.74 12.78 -0.70
CA MET A 263 14.30 12.67 0.69
C MET A 263 15.44 12.92 1.67
N LEU A 264 16.60 12.30 1.44
CA LEU A 264 17.78 12.51 2.28
C LEU A 264 18.25 13.98 2.24
N ASP A 265 18.35 14.57 1.05
CA ASP A 265 18.76 15.97 0.90
C ASP A 265 17.84 16.92 1.68
N ALA A 266 16.52 16.66 1.68
CA ALA A 266 15.56 17.44 2.44
C ALA A 266 15.72 17.24 3.96
N LEU A 267 15.94 16.00 4.41
CA LEU A 267 16.15 15.66 5.82
C LEU A 267 17.45 16.26 6.37
N GLU A 268 18.55 16.19 5.63
CA GLU A 268 19.84 16.76 6.01
C GLU A 268 19.76 18.29 6.14
N ARG A 269 19.02 18.97 5.25
CA ARG A 269 18.82 20.43 5.31
C ARG A 269 18.10 20.91 6.56
N VAL A 270 17.28 20.03 7.15
CA VAL A 270 16.48 20.33 8.34
C VAL A 270 17.04 19.64 9.58
N ASP A 271 18.27 19.11 9.48
CA ASP A 271 18.96 18.37 10.55
C ASP A 271 18.07 17.29 11.19
N PHE A 272 17.18 16.67 10.41
CA PHE A 272 16.23 15.66 10.88
C PHE A 272 15.31 16.14 12.02
N GLU A 273 14.99 17.43 12.09
CA GLU A 273 14.11 18.00 13.12
C GLU A 273 12.73 18.39 12.54
N GLU A 274 11.63 17.87 13.11
CA GLU A 274 10.26 18.21 12.65
C GLU A 274 9.99 19.73 12.63
N PRO A 275 10.36 20.53 13.66
CA PRO A 275 10.13 21.97 13.61
C PRO A 275 10.87 22.68 12.47
N ARG A 276 12.07 22.19 12.12
CA ARG A 276 12.84 22.76 11.00
C ARG A 276 12.27 22.32 9.65
N LEU A 277 11.70 21.11 9.59
CA LEU A 277 10.95 20.65 8.42
C LEU A 277 9.70 21.50 8.19
N ASP A 278 8.96 21.81 9.25
CA ASP A 278 7.83 22.75 9.18
C ASP A 278 8.28 24.11 8.65
N ASP A 279 9.34 24.69 9.23
CA ASP A 279 9.87 25.97 8.76
C ASP A 279 10.29 25.91 7.29
N TYR A 280 10.95 24.83 6.86
CA TYR A 280 11.37 24.64 5.47
C TYR A 280 10.17 24.53 4.52
N ARG A 281 9.19 23.71 4.87
CA ARG A 281 7.93 23.51 4.15
C ARG A 281 7.16 24.82 3.95
N TYR A 282 7.10 25.68 4.97
CA TYR A 282 6.36 26.95 4.88
C TYR A 282 7.16 28.15 4.33
N ARG A 283 8.49 28.03 4.15
CA ARG A 283 9.31 29.12 3.57
C ARG A 283 8.85 29.53 2.17
N HIS A 284 8.38 28.57 1.37
CA HIS A 284 8.00 28.79 -0.03
C HIS A 284 6.62 29.43 -0.19
N GLN A 285 5.76 29.39 0.83
CA GLN A 285 4.44 30.06 0.80
C GLN A 285 4.52 31.57 1.03
N LYS A 286 5.61 32.09 1.61
CA LYS A 286 5.73 33.53 1.94
C LYS A 286 6.17 34.41 0.76
N ASN A 287 6.52 33.80 -0.37
CA ASN A 287 7.04 34.50 -1.56
C ASN A 287 6.07 34.48 -2.75
N THR A 288 4.81 34.06 -2.57
CA THR A 288 3.72 34.12 -3.56
C THR A 288 2.62 35.05 -3.10
#